data_AF-Q215K4-F1
#
_entry.id   AF-Q215K4-F1
#
_cell.length_a   1.000
_cell.length_b   1.000
_cell.length_c   1.000
_cell.angle_alpha   90.00
_cell.angle_beta   90.00
_cell.angle_gamma   90.00
#
_symmetry.space_group_name_H-M   'P 1'
#
loop_
_entity.id
_entity.type
_entity.pdbx_description
1 polymer ?
#
loop_
_entity_poly.entity_id
_entity_poly.type
_entity_poly.pdbx_seq_one_letter_code
_entity_poly.pdbx_strand_id
1 'polypeptide(L)'
;MFGRGPFGSHAFGSSSFSTRANDSRPTLIVSGLIVPEERQAEGLLVKSTSAIWFEVAKEFATDWSRAMDLSPRQWEELVAGAYEQAGYNVILTPSSGDYGRDIIATTTGIGSVRILGSVKAYKKDHLVDADAVRSLIGVITADRQASKGIITTTSDFAPKIINDPSIAPMLPTRLELMNGTSLQSWLAELTRRTTD
;
A
#
# COMPACT_ATOMS: atom_id res chain seq x y z
N MET A 1 -66.76 43.06 24.39
CA MET A 1 -65.75 43.96 23.81
C MET A 1 -64.67 43.07 23.21
N PHE A 2 -64.36 43.25 21.91
CA PHE A 2 -63.29 42.59 21.12
C PHE A 2 -63.47 41.08 20.86
N GLY A 3 -63.37 40.51 19.66
CA GLY A 3 -63.11 41.00 18.31
C GLY A 3 -63.00 39.77 17.39
N ARG A 4 -63.71 39.77 16.24
CA ARG A 4 -63.54 38.79 15.15
C ARG A 4 -62.38 39.22 14.26
N GLY A 5 -61.51 38.29 13.86
CA GLY A 5 -60.44 38.46 12.87
C GLY A 5 -59.63 37.16 12.67
N PRO A 6 -58.89 36.98 11.57
CA PRO A 6 -59.36 36.18 10.44
C PRO A 6 -58.45 34.99 10.04
N PHE A 7 -58.96 34.24 9.06
CA PHE A 7 -58.33 33.28 8.16
C PHE A 7 -56.79 33.35 8.04
N GLY A 8 -56.13 32.21 8.28
CA GLY A 8 -54.73 31.96 7.94
C GLY A 8 -54.61 30.62 7.20
N SER A 9 -54.32 30.71 5.90
CA SER A 9 -53.98 29.60 5.01
C SER A 9 -52.66 28.97 5.42
N HIS A 10 -52.65 27.69 5.80
CA HIS A 10 -51.42 26.92 5.89
C HIS A 10 -51.26 26.06 4.64
N ALA A 11 -50.20 26.42 3.91
CA ALA A 11 -49.73 25.77 2.70
C ALA A 11 -49.43 24.28 2.94
N PHE A 12 -49.82 23.46 1.97
CA PHE A 12 -49.30 22.13 1.77
C PHE A 12 -47.78 22.22 1.59
N GLY A 13 -47.03 21.87 2.63
CA GLY A 13 -45.60 21.65 2.54
C GLY A 13 -45.35 20.41 1.72
N SER A 14 -44.78 20.59 0.53
CA SER A 14 -44.26 19.51 -0.30
C SER A 14 -43.18 18.77 0.48
N SER A 15 -43.47 17.51 0.83
CA SER A 15 -42.46 16.56 1.27
C SER A 15 -41.50 16.33 0.10
N SER A 16 -40.37 17.02 0.12
CA SER A 16 -39.22 16.68 -0.72
C SER A 16 -38.75 15.29 -0.29
N PHE A 17 -39.08 14.29 -1.10
CA PHE A 17 -38.46 12.98 -1.01
C PHE A 17 -36.97 13.17 -1.29
N SER A 18 -36.18 13.25 -0.21
CA SER A 18 -34.74 13.12 -0.30
C SER A 18 -34.46 11.66 -0.65
N THR A 19 -34.26 11.42 -1.94
CA THR A 19 -33.66 10.18 -2.44
C THR A 19 -32.25 10.12 -1.85
N ARG A 20 -32.10 9.50 -0.67
CA ARG A 20 -30.79 9.02 -0.22
C ARG A 20 -30.39 7.94 -1.21
N ALA A 21 -29.57 8.32 -2.18
CA ALA A 21 -28.79 7.39 -2.96
C ALA A 21 -28.08 6.48 -1.96
N ASN A 22 -28.44 5.20 -1.98
CA ASN A 22 -27.77 4.17 -1.22
C ASN A 22 -26.35 4.09 -1.79
N ASP A 23 -25.39 4.72 -1.13
CA ASP A 23 -23.96 4.66 -1.44
C ASP A 23 -23.45 3.28 -1.01
N SER A 24 -24.01 2.23 -1.60
CA SER A 24 -23.53 0.86 -1.46
C SER A 24 -22.28 0.72 -2.31
N ARG A 25 -21.17 1.22 -1.79
CA ARG A 25 -19.84 1.08 -2.40
C ARG A 25 -19.48 -0.41 -2.41
N PRO A 26 -19.16 -1.00 -3.57
CA PRO A 26 -18.70 -2.38 -3.63
C PRO A 26 -17.40 -2.51 -2.84
N THR A 27 -17.40 -3.33 -1.80
CA THR A 27 -16.17 -3.69 -1.07
C THR A 27 -15.35 -4.64 -1.94
N LEU A 28 -14.08 -4.32 -2.15
CA LEU A 28 -13.18 -5.15 -2.94
C LEU A 28 -12.79 -6.41 -2.14
N ILE A 29 -13.52 -7.52 -2.33
CA ILE A 29 -13.15 -8.81 -1.73
C ILE A 29 -12.15 -9.50 -2.65
N VAL A 30 -10.87 -9.27 -2.42
CA VAL A 30 -9.79 -9.92 -3.17
C VAL A 30 -9.24 -11.10 -2.39
N SER A 31 -9.36 -12.30 -2.96
CA SER A 31 -8.66 -13.50 -2.50
C SER A 31 -7.50 -13.77 -3.45
N GLY A 32 -6.26 -13.65 -2.96
CA GLY A 32 -5.05 -14.08 -3.67
C GLY A 32 -4.57 -13.12 -4.76
N LEU A 33 -3.86 -12.06 -4.37
CA LEU A 33 -3.16 -11.18 -5.31
C LEU A 33 -1.90 -11.84 -5.91
N ILE A 34 -1.40 -12.90 -5.29
CA ILE A 34 -0.20 -13.63 -5.70
C ILE A 34 -0.49 -15.12 -5.86
N VAL A 35 0.25 -15.77 -6.76
CA VAL A 35 0.24 -17.22 -6.91
C VAL A 35 1.48 -17.78 -6.19
N PRO A 36 1.32 -18.57 -5.12
CA PRO A 36 2.46 -19.15 -4.42
C PRO A 36 3.10 -20.29 -5.22
N GLU A 37 4.42 -20.45 -5.09
CA GLU A 37 5.15 -21.62 -5.57
C GLU A 37 5.40 -22.63 -4.44
N GLU A 38 6.15 -22.22 -3.42
CA GLU A 38 6.58 -23.08 -2.32
C GLU A 38 6.74 -22.30 -1.01
N ARG A 39 6.71 -23.02 0.12
CA ARG A 39 7.07 -22.44 1.42
C ARG A 39 8.55 -22.64 1.69
N GLN A 40 9.21 -21.55 2.07
CA GLN A 40 10.60 -21.51 2.48
C GLN A 40 10.71 -21.07 3.95
N ALA A 41 11.93 -21.14 4.51
CA ALA A 41 12.19 -20.77 5.90
C ALA A 41 11.80 -19.32 6.22
N GLU A 42 11.95 -18.40 5.26
CA GLU A 42 11.67 -16.98 5.44
C GLU A 42 10.24 -16.57 5.02
N GLY A 43 9.46 -17.47 4.42
CA GLY A 43 8.12 -17.13 3.96
C GLY A 43 7.62 -17.94 2.76
N LEU A 44 6.74 -17.32 1.98
CA LEU A 44 6.11 -17.90 0.81
C LEU A 44 6.79 -17.38 -0.46
N LEU A 45 7.36 -18.26 -1.27
CA LEU A 45 7.89 -17.90 -2.57
C LEU A 45 6.73 -17.55 -3.50
N VAL A 46 6.78 -16.36 -4.10
CA VAL A 46 5.81 -15.88 -5.07
C VAL A 46 6.24 -16.37 -6.45
N LYS A 47 5.39 -17.18 -7.10
CA LYS A 47 5.65 -17.69 -8.44
C LYS A 47 5.41 -16.66 -9.52
N SER A 48 4.26 -15.98 -9.42
CA SER A 48 3.76 -15.03 -10.39
C SER A 48 2.62 -14.20 -9.79
N THR A 49 2.33 -13.05 -10.39
CA THR A 49 1.07 -12.33 -10.14
C THR A 49 -0.14 -13.05 -10.73
N SER A 50 -1.30 -12.91 -10.09
CA SER A 50 -2.58 -13.40 -10.63
C SER A 50 -3.19 -12.41 -11.64
N ALA A 51 -4.15 -12.83 -12.45
CA ALA A 51 -4.92 -11.88 -13.29
C ALA A 51 -5.60 -10.80 -12.44
N ILE A 52 -6.03 -11.15 -11.23
CA ILE A 52 -6.65 -10.24 -10.27
C ILE A 52 -5.64 -9.16 -9.85
N TRP A 53 -4.36 -9.51 -9.70
CA TRP A 53 -3.32 -8.52 -9.37
C TRP A 53 -3.30 -7.37 -10.38
N PHE A 54 -3.36 -7.67 -11.68
CA PHE A 54 -3.32 -6.64 -12.71
C PHE A 54 -4.53 -5.72 -12.66
N GLU A 55 -5.72 -6.26 -12.45
CA GLU A 55 -6.94 -5.46 -12.34
C GLU A 55 -6.89 -4.54 -11.12
N VAL A 56 -6.42 -5.06 -9.98
CA VAL A 56 -6.26 -4.29 -8.74
C VAL A 56 -5.16 -3.22 -8.88
N ALA A 57 -4.02 -3.57 -9.48
CA ALA A 57 -2.92 -2.62 -9.72
C ALA A 57 -3.33 -1.50 -10.69
N LYS A 58 -4.08 -1.82 -11.76
CA LYS A 58 -4.62 -0.83 -12.71
C LYS A 58 -5.64 0.09 -12.05
N GLU A 59 -6.48 -0.46 -11.18
CA GLU A 59 -7.45 0.32 -10.41
C GLU A 59 -6.73 1.37 -9.57
N PHE A 60 -5.75 0.97 -8.74
CA PHE A 60 -5.02 1.93 -7.90
C PHE A 60 -4.09 2.85 -8.69
N ALA A 61 -3.54 2.41 -9.81
CA ALA A 61 -2.80 3.28 -10.72
C ALA A 61 -3.66 4.47 -11.19
N THR A 62 -4.97 4.26 -11.35
CA THR A 62 -5.93 5.26 -11.83
C THR A 62 -6.61 6.03 -10.70
N ASP A 63 -7.02 5.34 -9.63
CA ASP A 63 -7.76 5.90 -8.50
C ASP A 63 -7.16 5.46 -7.15
N TRP A 64 -6.26 6.28 -6.62
CA TRP A 64 -5.64 6.05 -5.30
C TRP A 64 -6.60 6.25 -4.13
N SER A 65 -7.78 6.86 -4.34
CA SER A 65 -8.72 7.13 -3.23
C SER A 65 -9.25 5.84 -2.59
N ARG A 66 -9.19 4.74 -3.33
CA ARG A 66 -9.58 3.39 -2.92
C ARG A 66 -8.48 2.62 -2.21
N ALA A 67 -7.29 3.21 -2.01
CA ALA A 67 -6.17 2.51 -1.39
C ALA A 67 -6.49 1.95 0.01
N MET A 68 -7.44 2.57 0.71
CA MET A 68 -7.90 2.13 2.04
C MET A 68 -8.84 0.93 2.02
N ASP A 69 -9.28 0.47 0.83
CA ASP A 69 -10.16 -0.69 0.68
C ASP A 69 -9.41 -2.01 0.89
N LEU A 70 -8.08 -2.02 0.69
CA LEU A 70 -7.24 -3.19 0.97
C LEU A 70 -6.79 -3.23 2.43
N SER A 71 -6.80 -4.44 2.98
CA SER A 71 -6.16 -4.75 4.26
C SER A 71 -4.63 -4.63 4.16
N PRO A 72 -3.92 -4.46 5.29
CA PRO A 72 -2.45 -4.44 5.31
C PRO A 72 -1.82 -5.65 4.60
N ARG A 73 -2.34 -6.85 4.83
CA ARG A 73 -1.84 -8.06 4.19
C ARG A 73 -2.03 -8.05 2.67
N GLN A 74 -3.16 -7.55 2.19
CA GLN A 74 -3.38 -7.42 0.75
C GLN A 74 -2.43 -6.38 0.13
N TRP A 75 -2.07 -5.32 0.86
CA TRP A 75 -1.01 -4.41 0.42
C TRP A 75 0.37 -5.07 0.35
N GLU A 76 0.72 -5.90 1.33
CA GLU A 76 1.95 -6.71 1.28
C GLU A 76 1.96 -7.62 0.04
N GLU A 77 0.86 -8.31 -0.24
CA GLU A 77 0.74 -9.15 -1.44
C GLU A 77 0.81 -8.34 -2.74
N LEU A 78 0.15 -7.18 -2.81
CA LEU A 78 0.18 -6.31 -3.99
C LEU A 78 1.60 -5.84 -4.28
N VAL A 79 2.32 -5.36 -3.25
CA VAL A 79 3.71 -4.90 -3.39
C VAL A 79 4.65 -6.06 -3.69
N ALA A 80 4.43 -7.25 -3.12
CA ALA A 80 5.21 -8.44 -3.45
C ALA A 80 5.05 -8.80 -4.94
N GLY A 81 3.83 -8.77 -5.46
CA GLY A 81 3.57 -8.94 -6.89
C GLY A 81 4.20 -7.85 -7.74
N ALA A 82 4.27 -6.60 -7.26
CA ALA A 82 4.95 -5.51 -7.97
C ALA A 82 6.47 -5.78 -8.13
N TYR A 83 7.13 -6.31 -7.10
CA TYR A 83 8.53 -6.74 -7.20
C TYR A 83 8.70 -7.91 -8.17
N GLU A 84 7.79 -8.88 -8.17
CA GLU A 84 7.85 -10.01 -9.10
C GLU A 84 7.70 -9.52 -10.55
N GLN A 85 6.74 -8.64 -10.83
CA GLN A 85 6.57 -8.00 -12.13
C GLN A 85 7.76 -7.11 -12.54
N ALA A 86 8.51 -6.60 -11.56
CA ALA A 86 9.77 -5.90 -11.80
C ALA A 86 10.97 -6.85 -12.07
N GLY A 87 10.75 -8.16 -12.07
CA GLY A 87 11.75 -9.19 -12.39
C GLY A 87 12.55 -9.70 -11.20
N TYR A 88 12.08 -9.50 -9.97
CA TYR A 88 12.71 -10.04 -8.77
C TYR A 88 12.17 -11.44 -8.43
N ASN A 89 13.00 -12.27 -7.81
CA ASN A 89 12.52 -13.41 -7.05
C ASN A 89 12.02 -12.93 -5.69
N VAL A 90 10.77 -13.21 -5.35
CA VAL A 90 10.10 -12.59 -4.20
C VAL A 90 9.65 -13.64 -3.19
N ILE A 91 10.01 -13.41 -1.93
CA ILE A 91 9.44 -14.11 -0.77
C ILE A 91 8.56 -13.12 -0.01
N LEU A 92 7.29 -13.48 0.17
CA LEU A 92 6.37 -12.78 1.07
C LEU A 92 6.47 -13.43 2.46
N THR A 93 6.86 -12.66 3.47
CA THR A 93 7.05 -13.20 4.82
C THR A 93 5.70 -13.51 5.50
N PRO A 94 5.69 -14.31 6.59
CA PRO A 94 4.47 -14.54 7.36
C PRO A 94 3.94 -13.26 7.99
N SER A 95 2.63 -13.15 8.22
CA SER A 95 2.00 -11.97 8.84
C SER A 95 2.35 -11.76 10.33
N SER A 96 3.10 -12.68 10.94
CA SER A 96 3.58 -12.60 12.32
C SER A 96 4.93 -13.28 12.43
N GLY A 97 5.81 -12.76 13.29
CA GLY A 97 7.18 -13.29 13.41
C GLY A 97 8.05 -13.02 12.17
N ASP A 98 7.73 -11.97 11.42
CA ASP A 98 8.42 -11.49 10.23
C ASP A 98 9.74 -10.77 10.56
N TYR A 99 9.92 -10.42 11.84
CA TYR A 99 11.05 -9.64 12.36
C TYR A 99 11.20 -8.28 11.65
N GLY A 100 10.09 -7.63 11.32
CA GLY A 100 10.05 -6.26 10.81
C GLY A 100 10.29 -6.11 9.30
N ARG A 101 10.04 -7.15 8.50
CA ARG A 101 10.11 -7.12 7.04
C ARG A 101 9.00 -7.98 6.45
N ASP A 102 8.23 -7.39 5.56
CA ASP A 102 7.07 -8.00 4.95
C ASP A 102 7.45 -8.73 3.64
N ILE A 103 8.48 -8.25 2.95
CA ILE A 103 8.89 -8.73 1.62
C ILE A 103 10.41 -8.89 1.56
N ILE A 104 10.87 -9.96 0.91
CA ILE A 104 12.26 -10.14 0.53
C ILE A 104 12.30 -10.28 -0.99
N ALA A 105 12.92 -9.32 -1.67
CA ALA A 105 13.07 -9.34 -3.13
C ALA A 105 14.55 -9.51 -3.49
N THR A 106 14.85 -10.45 -4.39
CA THR A 106 16.23 -10.78 -4.75
C THR A 106 16.43 -10.84 -6.25
N THR A 107 17.61 -10.42 -6.71
CA THR A 107 18.11 -10.74 -8.06
C THR A 107 19.42 -11.50 -7.92
N THR A 108 19.67 -12.40 -8.86
CA THR A 108 20.87 -13.25 -8.88
C THR A 108 21.70 -12.99 -10.13
N GLY A 109 23.02 -13.18 -10.05
CA GLY A 109 23.97 -12.95 -11.13
C GLY A 109 24.94 -11.80 -10.85
N ILE A 110 25.52 -11.22 -11.91
CA ILE A 110 26.38 -10.04 -11.77
C ILE A 110 25.55 -8.89 -11.20
N GLY A 111 25.94 -8.35 -10.04
CA GLY A 111 25.19 -7.29 -9.36
C GLY A 111 24.00 -7.80 -8.55
N SER A 112 24.04 -9.04 -8.05
CA SER A 112 23.01 -9.61 -7.17
C SER A 112 22.64 -8.66 -6.01
N VAL A 113 21.34 -8.48 -5.77
CA VAL A 113 20.84 -7.67 -4.65
C VAL A 113 19.82 -8.45 -3.83
N ARG A 114 19.76 -8.14 -2.54
CA ARG A 114 18.70 -8.55 -1.61
C ARG A 114 18.08 -7.32 -0.98
N ILE A 115 16.79 -7.11 -1.25
CA ILE A 115 16.00 -6.00 -0.76
C ILE A 115 15.07 -6.50 0.34
N LEU A 116 15.07 -5.82 1.49
CA LEU A 116 14.12 -6.05 2.57
C LEU A 116 13.04 -4.97 2.55
N GLY A 117 11.81 -5.36 2.23
CA GLY A 117 10.66 -4.47 2.16
C GLY A 117 9.87 -4.45 3.47
N SER A 118 9.48 -3.27 3.95
CA SER A 118 8.39 -3.14 4.92
C SER A 118 7.25 -2.31 4.35
N VAL A 119 6.02 -2.78 4.51
CA VAL A 119 4.80 -2.18 3.96
C VAL A 119 3.96 -1.60 5.09
N LYS A 120 3.53 -0.34 4.94
CA LYS A 120 2.68 0.38 5.89
C LYS A 120 1.42 0.86 5.20
N ALA A 121 0.32 0.12 5.36
CA ALA A 121 -1.00 0.50 4.86
C ALA A 121 -1.67 1.51 5.81
N TYR A 122 -1.22 2.77 5.76
CA TYR A 122 -1.72 3.86 6.60
C TYR A 122 -2.71 4.77 5.86
N LYS A 123 -3.61 5.38 6.64
CA LYS A 123 -4.49 6.45 6.15
C LYS A 123 -3.66 7.68 5.81
N LYS A 124 -4.17 8.51 4.88
CA LYS A 124 -3.50 9.72 4.38
C LYS A 124 -3.07 10.71 5.46
N ASP A 125 -3.78 10.76 6.58
CA ASP A 125 -3.51 11.61 7.73
C ASP A 125 -2.57 10.98 8.77
N HIS A 126 -2.19 9.71 8.57
CA HIS A 126 -1.25 8.99 9.42
C HIS A 126 0.07 8.76 8.68
N LEU A 127 1.11 9.43 9.16
CA LEU A 127 2.43 9.43 8.54
C LEU A 127 3.32 8.34 9.14
N VAL A 128 4.22 7.79 8.33
CA VAL A 128 5.29 6.91 8.82
C VAL A 128 6.31 7.75 9.57
N ASP A 129 6.55 7.43 10.83
CA ASP A 129 7.50 8.14 11.68
C ASP A 129 8.95 7.64 11.53
N ALA A 130 9.87 8.33 12.18
CA ALA A 130 11.29 8.00 12.11
C ALA A 130 11.62 6.67 12.80
N ASP A 131 10.81 6.22 13.76
CA ASP A 131 11.07 4.98 14.51
C ASP A 131 10.74 3.75 13.66
N ALA A 132 9.66 3.80 12.87
CA ALA A 132 9.38 2.79 11.86
C ALA A 132 10.53 2.66 10.85
N VAL A 133 11.10 3.79 10.41
CA VAL A 133 12.24 3.80 9.49
C VAL A 133 13.51 3.25 10.14
N ARG A 134 13.83 3.67 11.37
CA ARG A 134 14.98 3.17 12.14
C ARG A 134 14.86 1.69 12.46
N SER A 135 13.65 1.20 12.70
CA SER A 135 13.39 -0.24 12.89
C SER A 135 13.85 -1.03 11.66
N LEU A 136 13.46 -0.61 10.45
CA LEU A 136 13.92 -1.25 9.22
C LEU A 136 15.44 -1.11 9.03
N ILE A 137 16.05 0.04 9.37
CA ILE A 137 17.52 0.18 9.39
C ILE A 137 18.18 -0.88 10.29
N GLY A 138 17.60 -1.14 11.47
CA GLY A 138 18.05 -2.18 12.38
C GLY A 138 17.99 -3.57 11.74
N VAL A 139 16.89 -3.88 11.05
CA VAL A 139 16.71 -5.15 10.31
C VAL A 139 17.75 -5.30 9.19
N ILE A 140 17.94 -4.27 8.36
CA ILE A 140 18.96 -4.27 7.28
C ILE A 140 20.37 -4.44 7.86
N THR A 141 20.65 -3.85 9.02
CA THR A 141 21.97 -3.94 9.67
C THR A 141 22.22 -5.33 10.24
N ALA A 142 21.18 -5.99 10.75
CA ALA A 142 21.26 -7.34 11.31
C ALA A 142 21.37 -8.43 10.22
N ASP A 143 20.70 -8.26 9.08
CA ASP A 143 20.81 -9.17 7.94
C ASP A 143 22.05 -8.82 7.09
N ARG A 144 23.14 -9.59 7.28
CA ARG A 144 24.41 -9.37 6.56
C ARG A 144 24.30 -9.55 5.04
N GLN A 145 23.24 -10.18 4.55
CA GLN A 145 22.99 -10.35 3.11
C GLN A 145 22.18 -9.19 2.52
N ALA A 146 21.55 -8.35 3.36
CA ALA A 146 20.73 -7.24 2.89
C ALA A 146 21.57 -6.18 2.18
N SER A 147 21.19 -5.88 0.94
CA SER A 147 21.79 -4.82 0.11
C SER A 147 21.10 -3.47 0.36
N LYS A 148 19.77 -3.49 0.46
CA LYS A 148 18.92 -2.30 0.62
C LYS A 148 17.67 -2.67 1.43
N GLY A 149 17.11 -1.72 2.15
CA GLY A 149 15.71 -1.81 2.58
C GLY A 149 14.84 -0.75 1.94
N ILE A 150 13.58 -1.08 1.72
CA ILE A 150 12.58 -0.17 1.16
C ILE A 150 11.39 -0.16 2.10
N ILE A 151 11.02 1.00 2.61
CA ILE A 151 9.76 1.17 3.32
C ILE A 151 8.75 1.79 2.37
N THR A 152 7.65 1.09 2.20
CA THR A 152 6.56 1.45 1.30
C THR A 152 5.35 1.81 2.13
N THR A 153 4.67 2.91 1.83
CA THR A 153 3.45 3.31 2.52
C THR A 153 2.37 3.77 1.54
N THR A 154 1.11 3.55 1.91
CA THR A 154 -0.04 4.12 1.19
C THR A 154 -0.30 5.59 1.52
N SER A 155 0.40 6.10 2.54
CA SER A 155 0.35 7.47 3.03
C SER A 155 1.66 8.21 2.66
N ASP A 156 2.20 9.02 3.57
CA ASP A 156 3.47 9.72 3.42
C ASP A 156 4.36 9.56 4.66
N PHE A 157 5.57 10.10 4.59
CA PHE A 157 6.54 10.09 5.68
C PHE A 157 6.47 11.37 6.50
N ALA A 158 6.80 11.27 7.78
CA ALA A 158 6.87 12.43 8.66
C ALA A 158 7.85 13.48 8.10
N PRO A 159 7.53 14.79 8.22
CA PRO A 159 8.41 15.85 7.74
C PRO A 159 9.82 15.73 8.33
N LYS A 160 10.82 16.08 7.53
CA LYS A 160 12.25 16.08 7.90
C LYS A 160 12.89 14.70 8.14
N ILE A 161 12.20 13.58 7.94
CA ILE A 161 12.81 12.24 8.00
C ILE A 161 14.06 12.15 7.11
N ILE A 162 14.01 12.76 5.92
CA ILE A 162 15.14 12.78 4.98
C ILE A 162 16.38 13.52 5.51
N ASN A 163 16.20 14.38 6.52
CA ASN A 163 17.27 15.17 7.15
C ASN A 163 17.67 14.59 8.52
N ASP A 164 17.04 13.51 8.96
CA ASP A 164 17.35 12.90 10.25
C ASP A 164 18.79 12.33 10.22
N PRO A 165 19.66 12.68 11.18
CA PRO A 165 21.08 12.29 11.15
C PRO A 165 21.33 10.77 11.14
N SER A 166 20.38 9.97 11.66
CA SER A 166 20.46 8.51 11.67
C SER A 166 19.92 7.85 10.39
N ILE A 167 19.09 8.56 9.62
CA ILE A 167 18.42 8.04 8.42
C ILE A 167 19.10 8.57 7.14
N ALA A 168 19.39 9.87 7.09
CA ALA A 168 19.92 10.54 5.90
C ALA A 168 21.18 9.84 5.31
N PRO A 169 22.14 9.34 6.11
CA PRO A 169 23.31 8.63 5.57
C PRO A 169 22.99 7.32 4.84
N MET A 170 21.79 6.75 5.05
CA MET A 170 21.35 5.52 4.38
C MET A 170 20.66 5.77 3.05
N LEU A 171 20.16 6.99 2.82
CA LEU A 171 19.42 7.35 1.62
C LEU A 171 20.36 7.74 0.46
N PRO A 172 20.00 7.43 -0.80
CA PRO A 172 18.92 6.52 -1.23
C PRO A 172 19.42 5.06 -1.40
N THR A 173 20.71 4.79 -1.17
CA THR A 173 21.35 3.56 -1.65
C THR A 173 21.10 2.35 -0.75
N ARG A 174 21.20 2.53 0.58
CA ARG A 174 20.95 1.47 1.57
C ARG A 174 19.51 1.45 2.06
N LEU A 175 18.82 2.58 1.95
CA LEU A 175 17.43 2.75 2.34
C LEU A 175 16.70 3.57 1.29
N GLU A 176 15.44 3.22 1.03
CA GLU A 176 14.54 3.96 0.16
C GLU A 176 13.18 4.15 0.82
N LEU A 177 12.61 5.34 0.65
CA LEU A 177 11.31 5.72 1.19
C LEU A 177 10.33 5.89 0.03
N MET A 178 9.34 4.99 -0.07
CA MET A 178 8.35 4.99 -1.14
C MET A 178 6.98 5.35 -0.59
N ASN A 179 6.56 6.60 -0.80
CA ASN A 179 5.24 7.06 -0.33
C ASN A 179 4.12 6.66 -1.30
N GLY A 180 2.88 7.00 -0.97
CA GLY A 180 1.72 6.61 -1.76
C GLY A 180 1.78 7.10 -3.21
N THR A 181 2.31 8.31 -3.46
CA THR A 181 2.46 8.85 -4.82
C THR A 181 3.52 8.08 -5.62
N SER A 182 4.67 7.77 -5.01
CA SER A 182 5.70 6.96 -5.66
C SER A 182 5.23 5.52 -5.91
N LEU A 183 4.52 4.92 -4.95
CA LEU A 183 3.94 3.59 -5.09
C LEU A 183 2.90 3.53 -6.21
N GLN A 184 1.98 4.50 -6.26
CA GLN A 184 0.99 4.61 -7.33
C GLN A 184 1.67 4.71 -8.70
N SER A 185 2.70 5.56 -8.80
CA SER A 185 3.45 5.75 -10.05
C SER A 185 4.14 4.47 -10.50
N TRP A 186 4.71 3.70 -9.56
CA TRP A 186 5.36 2.43 -9.87
C TRP A 186 4.34 1.36 -10.33
N LEU A 187 3.18 1.26 -9.69
CA LEU A 187 2.10 0.37 -10.15
C LEU A 187 1.61 0.76 -11.55
N ALA A 188 1.48 2.07 -11.84
CA ALA A 188 1.11 2.58 -13.17
C ALA A 188 2.18 2.28 -14.24
N GLU A 189 3.45 2.19 -13.86
CA GLU A 189 4.53 1.77 -14.76
C GLU A 189 4.44 0.28 -15.08
N LEU A 190 4.33 -0.57 -14.05
CA LEU A 190 4.30 -2.03 -14.21
C LEU A 190 3.09 -2.48 -15.04
N THR A 191 1.92 -1.87 -14.82
CA THR A 191 0.69 -2.22 -15.55
C THR A 191 0.72 -1.84 -17.04
N ARG A 192 1.56 -0.87 -17.44
CA ARG A 192 1.75 -0.53 -18.87
C ARG A 192 2.65 -1.52 -19.59
N ARG A 193 3.69 -2.02 -18.92
CA ARG A 193 4.69 -2.93 -19.50
C ARG A 193 4.10 -4.29 -19.93
N THR A 194 2.97 -4.70 -19.35
CA THR A 194 2.32 -5.98 -19.66
C THR A 194 1.44 -5.94 -20.92
N THR A 195 1.23 -4.76 -21.53
CA THR A 195 0.33 -4.61 -22.70
C THR A 195 1.07 -4.69 -24.05
N ASP A 196 2.40 -4.82 -24.03
CA ASP A 196 3.27 -4.97 -25.20
C ASP A 196 3.78 -6.42 -25.32
#